data_AF-A0A7V5CHM9-F1
#
_entry.id   AF-A0A7V5CHM9-F1
#
_cell.length_a   1.000
_cell.length_b   1.000
_cell.length_c   1.000
_cell.angle_alpha   90.00
_cell.angle_beta   90.00
_cell.angle_gamma   90.00
#
_symmetry.space_group_name_H-M   'P 1'
#
loop_
_entity.id
_entity.type
_entity.pdbx_description
1 polymer ?
#
loop_
_entity_poly.entity_id
_entity_poly.type
_entity_poly.pdbx_seq_one_letter_code
_entity_poly.pdbx_strand_id
1 'polypeptide(L)'
;MDPEIKNELNKKVKSFKEEFIKFIKSYGVLGVAIGIVMGQAVAKVITVIVEGLIMPVLELILPGNKWQEAIIHLGRANIKLGLILAALIDFFAISLVVFFFVKYIVRIEMPKNKP
;
A
#
# COMPACT_ATOMS: atom_id res chain seq x y z
N MET A 1 -23.74 27.99 -44.08
CA MET A 1 -23.90 27.09 -42.92
C MET A 1 -24.33 27.94 -41.75
N ASP A 2 -25.49 27.61 -41.17
CA ASP A 2 -26.22 28.48 -40.24
C ASP A 2 -25.46 28.67 -38.91
N PRO A 3 -25.28 29.91 -38.39
CA PRO A 3 -24.65 30.16 -37.09
C PRO A 3 -25.33 29.41 -35.93
N GLU A 4 -26.63 29.11 -36.01
CA GLU A 4 -27.35 28.33 -34.99
C GLU A 4 -26.90 26.86 -34.96
N ILE A 5 -26.68 26.25 -36.12
CA ILE A 5 -26.20 24.87 -36.24
C ILE A 5 -24.78 24.73 -35.66
N LYS A 6 -23.94 25.75 -35.82
CA LYS A 6 -22.57 25.78 -35.26
C LYS A 6 -22.57 25.78 -33.72
N ASN A 7 -23.59 26.37 -33.10
CA ASN A 7 -23.69 26.51 -31.64
C ASN A 7 -24.26 25.23 -30.98
N GLU A 8 -25.24 24.58 -31.61
CA GLU A 8 -25.75 23.25 -31.22
C GLU A 8 -24.67 22.16 -31.32
N LEU A 9 -23.83 22.20 -32.37
CA LEU A 9 -22.66 21.33 -32.52
C LEU A 9 -21.62 21.57 -31.42
N ASN A 10 -21.30 22.82 -31.07
CA ASN A 10 -20.37 23.14 -29.97
C ASN A 10 -20.89 22.69 -28.58
N LYS A 11 -22.22 22.71 -28.38
CA LYS A 11 -22.86 22.26 -27.13
C LYS A 11 -22.84 20.72 -26.97
N LYS A 12 -22.93 20.00 -28.10
CA LYS A 12 -22.89 18.53 -28.15
C LYS A 12 -21.47 17.96 -28.20
N VAL A 13 -20.48 18.79 -28.56
CA VAL A 13 -19.04 18.51 -28.54
C VAL A 13 -18.39 19.12 -27.29
N LYS A 14 -19.04 19.03 -26.12
CA LYS A 14 -18.24 18.94 -24.89
C LYS A 14 -17.49 17.63 -24.98
N SER A 15 -16.23 17.72 -25.37
CA SER A 15 -15.37 16.57 -25.58
C SER A 15 -15.43 15.68 -24.35
N PHE A 16 -15.57 14.36 -24.52
CA PHE A 16 -15.51 13.37 -23.43
C PHE A 16 -14.36 13.67 -22.43
N LYS A 17 -13.24 14.23 -22.91
CA LYS A 17 -12.13 14.73 -22.11
C LYS A 17 -12.55 15.76 -21.06
N GLU A 18 -13.40 16.73 -21.40
CA GLU A 18 -13.88 17.76 -20.49
C GLU A 18 -14.83 17.20 -19.44
N GLU A 19 -15.74 16.30 -19.85
CA GLU A 19 -16.65 15.61 -18.92
C GLU A 19 -15.88 14.71 -17.96
N PHE A 20 -14.87 13.99 -18.47
CA PHE A 20 -13.99 13.15 -17.69
C PHE A 20 -13.10 13.94 -16.73
N ILE A 21 -12.49 15.05 -17.18
CA ILE A 21 -11.72 15.93 -16.30
C ILE A 21 -12.65 16.54 -15.23
N LYS A 22 -13.88 16.92 -15.59
CA LYS A 22 -14.86 17.43 -14.64
C LYS A 22 -15.25 16.35 -13.62
N PHE A 23 -15.46 15.11 -14.05
CA PHE A 23 -15.70 13.95 -13.17
C PHE A 23 -14.54 13.75 -12.19
N ILE A 24 -13.31 13.64 -12.67
CA ILE A 24 -12.12 13.44 -11.82
C ILE A 24 -11.99 14.55 -10.76
N LYS A 25 -12.28 15.81 -11.13
CA LYS A 25 -12.25 16.96 -10.22
C LYS A 25 -13.43 16.98 -9.24
N SER A 26 -14.64 16.65 -9.69
CA SER A 26 -15.86 16.71 -8.89
C SER A 26 -15.93 15.62 -7.81
N TYR A 27 -15.36 14.45 -8.06
CA TYR A 27 -15.45 13.31 -7.14
C TYR A 27 -14.19 13.11 -6.27
N GLY A 28 -13.22 14.05 -6.29
CA GLY A 28 -12.01 13.95 -5.46
C GLY A 28 -11.12 12.73 -5.74
N VAL A 29 -11.36 12.04 -6.87
CA VAL A 29 -10.71 10.76 -7.23
C VAL A 29 -9.19 10.90 -7.33
N LEU A 30 -8.69 12.09 -7.68
CA LEU A 30 -7.26 12.38 -7.71
C LEU A 30 -6.58 12.13 -6.37
N GLY A 31 -7.18 12.58 -5.27
CA GLY A 31 -6.60 12.41 -3.94
C GLY A 31 -6.53 10.93 -3.54
N VAL A 32 -7.59 10.18 -3.85
CA VAL A 32 -7.65 8.73 -3.60
C VAL A 32 -6.62 7.98 -4.44
N ALA A 33 -6.52 8.30 -5.73
CA ALA A 33 -5.55 7.67 -6.63
C ALA A 33 -4.10 7.91 -6.18
N ILE A 34 -3.77 9.15 -5.82
CA ILE A 34 -2.44 9.50 -5.30
C ILE A 34 -2.18 8.77 -3.98
N GLY A 35 -3.15 8.75 -3.07
CA GLY A 35 -3.04 8.05 -1.79
C GLY A 35 -2.76 6.55 -1.95
N ILE A 36 -3.43 5.87 -2.89
CA ILE A 36 -3.21 4.45 -3.17
C ILE A 36 -1.81 4.21 -3.74
N VAL A 37 -1.39 5.00 -4.74
CA VAL A 37 -0.08 4.83 -5.38
C VAL A 37 1.06 5.10 -4.38
N MET A 38 0.94 6.17 -3.62
CA MET A 38 1.92 6.50 -2.56
C MET A 38 1.90 5.46 -1.45
N GLY A 39 0.72 4.97 -1.05
CA GLY A 39 0.58 3.90 -0.07
C GLY A 39 1.28 2.60 -0.50
N GLN A 40 1.15 2.21 -1.76
CA GLN A 40 1.87 1.05 -2.31
C GLN A 40 3.39 1.26 -2.31
N ALA A 41 3.86 2.47 -2.68
CA ALA A 41 5.28 2.77 -2.65
C ALA A 41 5.86 2.71 -1.22
N VAL A 42 5.16 3.29 -0.24
CA VAL A 42 5.55 3.24 1.17
C VAL A 42 5.55 1.81 1.69
N ALA A 43 4.52 1.00 1.37
CA ALA A 43 4.48 -0.41 1.75
C ALA A 43 5.71 -1.17 1.27
N LYS A 44 6.15 -0.96 0.01
CA LYS A 44 7.38 -1.57 -0.52
C LYS A 44 8.63 -1.18 0.26
N VAL A 45 8.78 0.10 0.62
CA VAL A 45 9.93 0.56 1.41
C VAL A 45 9.96 -0.14 2.77
N ILE A 46 8.80 -0.27 3.42
CA ILE A 46 8.68 -0.95 4.70
C ILE A 46 9.02 -2.44 4.56
N THR A 47 8.54 -3.12 3.52
CA THR A 47 8.88 -4.51 3.23
C THR A 47 10.38 -4.70 3.08
N VAL A 48 11.07 -3.85 2.30
CA VAL A 48 12.52 -3.92 2.12
C VAL A 48 13.28 -3.71 3.45
N ILE A 49 12.80 -2.84 4.33
CA ILE A 49 13.38 -2.64 5.65
C ILE A 49 13.24 -3.89 6.52
N VAL A 50 12.06 -4.52 6.50
CA VAL A 50 11.80 -5.75 7.27
C VAL A 50 12.65 -6.90 6.74
N GLU A 51 12.63 -7.13 5.43
CA GLU A 51 13.41 -8.19 4.79
C GLU A 51 14.93 -7.97 4.94
N GLY A 52 15.39 -6.71 4.88
CA GLY A 52 16.81 -6.38 4.94
C GLY A 52 17.40 -6.33 6.35
N LEU A 53 16.60 -6.02 7.37
CA LEU A 53 17.09 -5.84 8.74
C LEU A 53 16.49 -6.83 9.74
N ILE A 54 15.18 -7.05 9.69
CA ILE A 54 14.49 -7.87 10.69
C ILE A 54 14.67 -9.35 10.39
N MET A 55 14.55 -9.77 9.12
CA MET A 55 14.69 -11.18 8.75
C MET A 55 16.07 -11.76 9.08
N PRO A 56 17.21 -11.11 8.78
CA PRO A 56 18.53 -11.64 9.16
C PRO A 56 18.71 -11.76 10.68
N VAL A 57 18.10 -10.85 11.45
CA VAL A 57 18.12 -10.90 12.92
C VAL A 57 17.29 -12.07 13.43
N LEU A 58 16.13 -12.34 12.82
CA LEU A 58 15.30 -13.50 13.18
C LEU A 58 15.99 -14.83 12.82
N GLU A 59 16.67 -14.89 11.68
CA GLU A 59 17.46 -16.06 11.25
C GLU A 59 18.63 -16.38 12.19
N LEU A 60 19.21 -15.37 12.84
CA LEU A 60 20.25 -15.57 13.85
C LEU A 60 19.71 -16.23 15.13
N ILE A 61 18.44 -15.96 15.48
CA ILE A 61 17.80 -16.48 16.70
C ILE A 61 17.18 -17.85 16.45
N LEU A 62 16.59 -18.06 15.26
CA LEU A 62 16.06 -19.35 14.80
C LEU A 62 16.95 -19.88 13.67
N PRO A 63 18.09 -20.50 13.99
CA PRO A 63 19.03 -20.97 12.99
C PRO A 63 18.42 -22.05 12.10
N GLY A 64 18.30 -21.72 10.82
CA GLY A 64 17.89 -22.61 9.75
C GLY A 64 16.43 -22.44 9.32
N ASN A 65 16.23 -22.18 8.03
CA ASN A 65 14.91 -21.99 7.38
C ASN A 65 13.98 -23.23 7.43
N LYS A 66 14.41 -24.30 8.12
CA LYS A 66 13.65 -25.55 8.25
C LYS A 66 12.30 -25.36 8.93
N TRP A 67 12.15 -24.35 9.79
CA TRP A 67 10.87 -24.05 10.43
C TRP A 67 9.87 -23.39 9.46
N GLN A 68 10.35 -22.63 8.46
CA GLN A 68 9.52 -22.05 7.41
C GLN A 68 9.10 -23.12 6.37
N GLU A 69 9.93 -24.14 6.19
CA GLU A 69 9.67 -25.27 5.32
C GLU A 69 8.95 -26.43 6.01
N ALA A 70 8.47 -26.23 7.25
CA ALA A 70 7.75 -27.27 7.97
C ALA A 70 6.45 -27.65 7.24
N ILE A 71 6.41 -28.89 6.73
CA ILE A 71 5.26 -29.47 6.05
C ILE A 71 4.70 -30.59 6.90
N ILE A 72 3.40 -30.56 7.16
CA ILE A 72 2.67 -31.72 7.69
C ILE A 72 1.99 -32.42 6.52
N HIS A 73 2.32 -33.70 6.36
CA HIS A 73 1.69 -34.56 5.38
C HIS A 73 0.40 -35.16 5.98
N LEU A 74 -0.76 -34.72 5.49
CA LEU A 74 -2.06 -35.32 5.79
C LEU A 74 -2.54 -36.08 4.55
N GLY A 75 -2.18 -37.37 4.48
CA GLY A 75 -2.52 -38.24 3.35
C GLY A 75 -1.89 -37.75 2.03
N ARG A 76 -2.72 -37.25 1.11
CA ARG A 76 -2.28 -36.65 -0.17
C ARG A 76 -2.10 -35.12 -0.11
N ALA A 77 -2.48 -34.47 0.98
CA ALA A 77 -2.38 -33.03 1.13
C ALA A 77 -1.10 -32.65 1.91
N ASN A 78 -0.35 -31.70 1.37
CA ASN A 78 0.83 -31.13 2.00
C ASN A 78 0.45 -29.78 2.64
N ILE A 79 0.30 -29.75 3.96
CA ILE A 79 0.00 -28.50 4.69
C ILE A 79 1.33 -27.84 5.07
N LYS A 80 1.64 -26.72 4.42
CA LYS A 80 2.84 -25.91 4.68
C LYS A 80 2.65 -25.02 5.91
N LEU A 81 2.64 -25.61 7.10
CA LEU A 81 2.49 -24.85 8.35
C LEU A 81 3.62 -23.84 8.56
N GLY A 82 4.83 -24.16 8.12
CA GLY A 82 5.97 -23.25 8.22
C GLY A 82 5.75 -21.95 7.45
N LEU A 83 5.10 -22.00 6.28
CA LEU A 83 4.79 -20.81 5.49
C LEU A 83 3.78 -19.89 6.18
N ILE A 84 2.80 -20.47 6.86
CA ILE A 84 1.79 -19.73 7.62
C ILE A 84 2.45 -19.03 8.81
N LEU A 85 3.32 -19.73 9.53
CA LEU A 85 4.03 -19.16 10.67
C LEU A 85 5.00 -18.05 10.23
N ALA A 86 5.71 -18.25 9.11
CA ALA A 86 6.56 -17.23 8.51
C ALA A 86 5.76 -15.96 8.17
N ALA A 87 4.63 -16.11 7.47
CA ALA A 87 3.76 -14.98 7.11
C ALA A 87 3.22 -14.23 8.35
N LEU A 88 2.93 -14.94 9.44
CA LEU A 88 2.53 -14.30 10.70
C LEU A 88 3.68 -13.48 11.30
N ILE A 89 4.89 -14.02 11.34
CA ILE A 89 6.08 -13.32 11.85
C ILE A 89 6.37 -12.09 10.98
N ASP A 90 6.30 -12.21 9.66
CA ASP A 90 6.49 -11.11 8.72
C ASP A 90 5.44 -10.00 8.94
N PHE A 91 4.18 -10.38 9.15
CA PHE A 91 3.11 -9.43 9.47
C PHE A 91 3.39 -8.68 10.79
N PHE A 92 3.83 -9.38 11.84
CA PHE A 92 4.21 -8.75 13.09
C PHE A 92 5.42 -7.81 12.92
N ALA A 93 6.42 -8.21 12.14
CA ALA A 93 7.58 -7.36 11.84
C ALA A 93 7.18 -6.10 11.06
N ILE A 94 6.41 -6.24 9.98
CA ILE A 94 5.91 -5.12 9.18
C ILE A 94 5.07 -4.18 10.04
N SER A 95 4.13 -4.70 10.82
CA SER A 95 3.28 -3.87 11.69
C SER A 95 4.10 -3.11 12.73
N LEU A 96 5.15 -3.70 13.28
CA LEU A 96 6.07 -3.03 14.20
C LEU A 96 6.83 -1.89 13.50
N VAL A 97 7.36 -2.13 12.30
CA VAL A 97 8.07 -1.10 11.51
C VAL A 97 7.12 0.03 11.13
N VAL A 98 5.90 -0.27 10.64
CA VAL A 98 4.87 0.74 10.35
C VAL A 98 4.57 1.56 11.61
N PHE A 99 4.37 0.89 12.75
CA PHE A 99 4.07 1.56 14.02
C PHE A 99 5.17 2.53 14.42
N PHE A 100 6.44 2.11 14.36
CA PHE A 100 7.56 3.01 14.62
C PHE A 100 7.62 4.14 13.59
N PHE A 101 7.49 3.84 12.30
CA PHE A 101 7.53 4.83 11.23
C PHE A 101 6.49 5.96 11.46
N VAL A 102 5.23 5.58 11.71
CA VAL A 102 4.16 6.54 12.03
C VAL A 102 4.46 7.28 13.33
N LYS A 103 4.90 6.58 14.37
CA LYS A 103 5.19 7.18 15.68
C LYS A 103 6.34 8.21 15.61
N TYR A 104 7.37 7.96 14.81
CA TYR A 104 8.48 8.89 14.63
C TYR A 104 8.07 10.11 13.80
N ILE A 105 7.28 9.92 12.74
CA ILE A 105 6.82 11.03 11.88
C ILE A 105 5.79 11.90 12.60
N VAL A 106 4.74 11.31 13.19
CA VAL A 106 3.65 12.06 13.85
C VAL A 106 4.17 12.82 15.08
N ARG A 107 5.19 12.32 15.76
CA ARG A 107 5.78 13.01 16.91
C ARG A 107 6.53 14.31 16.53
N ILE A 108 6.90 14.48 15.27
CA ILE A 108 7.56 15.70 14.77
C ILE A 108 6.55 16.85 14.58
N GLU A 109 5.26 16.55 14.44
CA GLU A 109 4.21 17.55 14.15
C GLU A 109 3.53 18.16 15.39
N MET A 110 4.05 17.92 16.60
CA MET A 110 3.61 18.69 17.78
C MET A 110 4.60 19.84 18.07
N PRO A 111 4.39 21.05 17.51
CA PRO A 111 4.96 22.23 18.14
C PRO A 111 4.35 22.30 19.54
N LYS A 112 5.21 22.37 20.56
CA LYS A 112 4.83 22.87 21.88
C LYS A 112 4.39 24.33 21.73
N ASN A 113 3.21 24.59 21.19
CA ASN A 113 2.56 25.87 21.39
C ASN A 113 1.86 25.80 22.75
N LYS A 114 2.68 26.01 23.78
CA LYS A 114 2.22 26.35 25.12
C LYS A 114 1.64 27.78 25.01
N PRO A 115 0.45 28.08 25.57
CA PRO A 115 0.02 29.47 25.71
C PRO A 115 1.03 30.27 26.55
#